data_AF-A0A3B4B475-F1
#
_entry.id   AF-A0A3B4B475-F1
#
_cell.length_a   1.000
_cell.length_b   1.000
_cell.length_c   1.000
_cell.angle_alpha   90.00
_cell.angle_beta   90.00
_cell.angle_gamma   90.00
#
_symmetry.space_group_name_H-M   'P 1'
#
loop_
_entity.id
_entity.type
_entity.pdbx_description
1 polymer ?
#
loop_
_entity_poly.entity_id
_entity_poly.type
_entity_poly.pdbx_seq_one_letter_code
_entity_poly.pdbx_strand_id
1 'polypeptide(L)'
;SLQVMEYTYDDDLEELCPVCGDKVSGYHYGLLTCESCKGFFKRTVQNNKRYTCAENQECKIDKTQRKRCPFCRFQKCLNVGMRLEGTLQTHSALFRNATFITIK
;
A
#
# COMPACT_ATOMS: atom_id res chain seq x y z
N SER A 1 46.87 -7.65 -15.64
CA SER A 1 46.30 -8.60 -14.67
C SER A 1 44.88 -8.18 -14.41
N LEU A 2 43.90 -8.95 -14.89
CA LEU A 2 42.47 -8.68 -14.69
C LEU A 2 42.14 -8.96 -13.22
N GLN A 3 41.95 -7.91 -12.42
CA GLN A 3 41.38 -8.07 -11.09
C GLN A 3 39.87 -7.95 -11.24
N VAL A 4 39.26 -9.13 -11.39
CA VAL A 4 37.82 -9.36 -11.23
C VAL A 4 37.31 -8.57 -10.02
N MET A 5 36.45 -7.58 -10.26
CA MET A 5 35.55 -7.13 -9.21
C MET A 5 34.52 -8.22 -9.00
N GLU A 6 34.70 -9.02 -7.96
CA GLU A 6 33.64 -9.88 -7.45
C GLU A 6 32.52 -8.96 -6.93
N TYR A 7 31.46 -8.79 -7.73
CA TYR A 7 30.20 -8.25 -7.25
C TYR A 7 29.59 -9.29 -6.30
N THR A 8 29.95 -9.22 -5.03
CA THR A 8 29.17 -9.88 -3.99
C THR A 8 27.83 -9.16 -3.93
N TYR A 9 26.76 -9.83 -4.37
CA TYR A 9 25.37 -9.43 -4.08
C TYR A 9 25.18 -9.58 -2.57
N ASP A 10 25.67 -8.60 -1.82
CA ASP A 10 25.55 -8.56 -0.37
C ASP A 10 24.09 -8.31 0.01
N ASP A 11 23.52 -9.38 0.57
CA ASP A 11 22.54 -9.42 1.65
C ASP A 11 21.09 -8.99 1.31
N ASP A 12 20.19 -9.94 1.55
CA ASP A 12 18.75 -9.78 1.62
C ASP A 12 18.36 -8.63 2.58
N LEU A 13 18.39 -7.38 2.09
CA LEU A 13 17.49 -6.35 2.59
C LEU A 13 16.09 -6.89 2.32
N GLU A 14 15.55 -7.62 3.31
CA GLU A 14 14.24 -8.23 3.26
C GLU A 14 13.22 -7.12 3.00
N GLU A 15 12.89 -6.90 1.73
CA GLU A 15 12.01 -5.82 1.31
C GLU A 15 10.69 -5.96 2.08
N LEU A 16 10.34 -4.93 2.84
CA LEU A 16 9.14 -4.93 3.66
C LEU A 16 8.01 -4.26 2.91
N CYS A 17 6.81 -4.84 3.02
CA CYS A 17 5.63 -4.29 2.38
C CYS A 17 5.39 -2.84 2.85
N PRO A 18 5.42 -1.84 1.95
CA PRO A 18 5.38 -0.43 2.34
C PRO A 18 4.05 -0.04 3.02
N VAL A 19 3.01 -0.86 2.87
CA VAL A 19 1.73 -0.66 3.54
C VAL A 19 1.80 -1.00 5.03
N CYS A 20 2.41 -2.12 5.42
CA CYS A 20 2.29 -2.64 6.79
C CYS A 20 3.58 -3.20 7.40
N GLY A 21 4.70 -3.16 6.69
CA GLY A 21 5.99 -3.68 7.16
C GLY A 21 6.06 -5.21 7.27
N ASP A 22 5.18 -5.95 6.60
CA ASP A 22 5.24 -7.42 6.57
C ASP A 22 6.09 -7.88 5.36
N LYS A 23 6.68 -9.07 5.41
CA LYS A 23 7.55 -9.58 4.34
C LYS A 23 6.84 -9.54 2.98
N VAL A 24 7.47 -8.98 1.95
CA VAL A 24 6.92 -8.99 0.60
C VAL A 24 6.81 -10.41 0.08
N SER A 25 5.77 -10.68 -0.71
CA SER A 25 5.62 -11.96 -1.43
C SER A 25 5.81 -11.83 -2.94
N GLY A 26 5.93 -10.60 -3.45
CA GLY A 26 6.14 -10.33 -4.87
C GLY A 26 5.53 -9.01 -5.31
N TYR A 27 5.49 -8.80 -6.62
CA TYR A 27 4.95 -7.59 -7.25
C TYR A 27 3.44 -7.72 -7.47
N HIS A 28 2.66 -6.86 -6.82
CA HIS A 28 1.19 -6.87 -6.89
C HIS A 28 0.67 -5.45 -7.07
N TYR A 29 -0.17 -5.25 -8.10
CA TYR A 29 -0.84 -3.96 -8.34
C TYR A 29 0.12 -2.78 -8.45
N GLY A 30 1.27 -2.96 -9.11
CA GLY A 30 2.22 -1.88 -9.40
C GLY A 30 3.36 -1.67 -8.39
N LEU A 31 3.52 -2.53 -7.36
CA LEU A 31 4.68 -2.50 -6.46
C LEU A 31 4.87 -3.82 -5.67
N LEU A 32 6.03 -3.98 -5.02
CA LEU A 32 6.30 -5.08 -4.09
C LEU A 32 5.44 -4.97 -2.83
N THR A 33 4.62 -5.99 -2.54
CA THR A 33 3.77 -6.03 -1.34
C THR A 33 3.63 -7.44 -0.76
N CYS A 34 3.11 -7.54 0.47
CA CYS A 34 2.80 -8.81 1.11
C CYS A 34 1.45 -9.37 0.63
N GLU A 35 1.27 -10.69 0.81
CA GLU A 35 0.06 -11.41 0.38
C GLU A 35 -1.23 -10.86 1.02
N SER A 36 -1.15 -10.41 2.27
CA SER A 36 -2.30 -9.83 2.97
C SER A 36 -2.77 -8.52 2.33
N CYS A 37 -1.83 -7.64 1.95
CA CYS A 37 -2.17 -6.35 1.34
C CYS A 37 -2.62 -6.52 -0.11
N LYS A 38 -2.01 -7.44 -0.86
CA LYS A 38 -2.53 -7.89 -2.17
C LYS A 38 -3.98 -8.33 -2.08
N GLY A 39 -4.29 -9.30 -1.22
CA GLY A 39 -5.65 -9.84 -1.10
C GLY A 39 -6.67 -8.82 -0.59
N PHE A 40 -6.24 -7.94 0.32
CA PHE A 40 -7.06 -6.82 0.80
C PHE A 40 -7.42 -5.87 -0.35
N PHE A 41 -6.41 -5.34 -1.05
CA PHE A 41 -6.59 -4.43 -2.17
C PHE A 41 -7.51 -5.03 -3.25
N LYS A 42 -7.26 -6.28 -3.65
CA LYS A 42 -8.09 -7.03 -4.61
C LYS A 42 -9.57 -7.01 -4.20
N ARG A 43 -9.89 -7.44 -2.97
CA ARG A 43 -11.27 -7.53 -2.49
C ARG A 43 -11.92 -6.17 -2.34
N THR A 44 -11.16 -5.15 -1.95
CA THR A 44 -11.68 -3.79 -1.83
C THR A 44 -12.11 -3.25 -3.19
N VAL A 45 -11.25 -3.39 -4.20
CA VAL A 45 -11.52 -2.87 -5.54
C VAL A 45 -12.61 -3.69 -6.25
N GLN A 46 -12.48 -5.02 -6.29
CA GLN A 46 -13.43 -5.88 -7.00
C GLN A 46 -14.85 -5.81 -6.45
N ASN A 47 -15.00 -5.65 -5.15
CA ASN A 47 -16.31 -5.58 -4.51
C ASN A 47 -16.75 -4.15 -4.21
N ASN A 48 -16.06 -3.15 -4.77
CA ASN A 48 -16.30 -1.72 -4.56
C ASN A 48 -16.54 -1.37 -3.07
N LYS A 49 -15.71 -1.92 -2.17
CA LYS A 49 -15.89 -1.75 -0.73
C LYS A 49 -15.59 -0.31 -0.33
N ARG A 50 -16.50 0.29 0.43
CA ARG A 50 -16.33 1.60 1.05
C ARG A 50 -16.14 1.39 2.54
N TYR A 51 -15.07 1.95 3.09
CA TYR A 51 -14.75 1.88 4.51
C TYR A 51 -14.88 3.27 5.13
N THR A 52 -15.13 3.31 6.43
CA THR A 52 -15.11 4.52 7.25
C THR A 52 -14.08 4.34 8.36
N CYS A 53 -13.28 5.37 8.64
CA CYS A 53 -12.43 5.38 9.82
C CYS A 53 -13.28 5.69 11.05
N ALA A 54 -13.07 4.97 12.15
CA ALA A 54 -13.70 5.29 13.44
C ALA A 54 -12.94 6.39 14.22
N GLU A 55 -11.75 6.76 13.74
CA GLU A 55 -10.82 7.68 14.38
C GLU A 55 -10.55 8.91 13.47
N ASN A 56 -9.39 9.54 13.62
CA ASN A 56 -8.96 10.73 12.89
C ASN A 56 -8.39 10.45 11.47
N GLN A 57 -8.63 9.28 10.88
CA GLN A 57 -8.08 8.89 9.56
C GLN A 57 -6.54 8.78 9.48
N GLU A 58 -5.84 8.75 10.62
CA GLU A 58 -4.37 8.64 10.70
C GLU A 58 -3.91 7.34 11.37
N CYS A 59 -4.77 6.31 11.41
CA CYS A 59 -4.45 5.05 12.08
C CYS A 59 -3.14 4.43 11.55
N LYS A 60 -2.22 4.12 12.47
CA LYS A 60 -0.98 3.39 12.15
C LYS A 60 -1.30 2.03 11.54
N ILE A 61 -0.67 1.73 10.41
CA ILE A 61 -0.79 0.44 9.72
C ILE A 61 0.53 -0.31 9.82
N ASP A 62 0.52 -1.37 10.63
CA ASP A 62 1.61 -2.35 10.77
C ASP A 62 1.07 -3.80 10.67
N LYS A 63 1.97 -4.79 10.67
CA LYS A 63 1.63 -6.22 10.55
C LYS A 63 0.56 -6.68 11.53
N THR A 64 0.60 -6.16 12.76
CA THR A 64 -0.29 -6.56 13.86
C THR A 64 -1.62 -5.81 13.86
N GLN A 65 -1.62 -4.52 13.49
CA GLN A 65 -2.78 -3.63 13.62
C GLN A 65 -3.49 -3.34 12.30
N ARG A 66 -2.97 -3.78 11.14
CA ARG A 66 -3.55 -3.55 9.80
C ARG A 66 -5.01 -4.02 9.62
N LYS A 67 -5.56 -4.82 10.54
CA LYS A 67 -6.98 -5.23 10.51
C LYS A 67 -7.91 -4.23 11.20
N ARG A 68 -7.40 -3.37 12.10
CA ARG A 68 -8.21 -2.46 12.94
C ARG A 68 -8.94 -1.39 12.13
N CYS A 69 -8.26 -0.80 11.14
CA CYS A 69 -8.85 0.23 10.30
C CYS A 69 -8.67 -0.09 8.81
N PRO A 70 -9.68 -0.68 8.15
CA PRO A 70 -9.61 -0.97 6.72
C PRO A 70 -9.60 0.31 5.87
N PHE A 71 -10.19 1.42 6.35
CA PHE A 71 -10.11 2.71 5.68
C PHE A 71 -8.66 3.19 5.55
N CYS A 72 -7.95 3.36 6.67
CA CYS A 72 -6.56 3.84 6.65
C CYS A 72 -5.63 2.86 5.94
N ARG A 73 -5.90 1.55 6.03
CA ARG A 73 -5.16 0.56 5.26
C ARG A 73 -5.31 0.76 3.76
N PHE A 74 -6.54 0.95 3.27
CA PHE A 74 -6.79 1.14 1.83
C PHE A 74 -6.23 2.48 1.34
N GLN A 75 -6.37 3.55 2.13
CA GLN A 75 -5.71 4.82 1.81
C GLN A 75 -4.20 4.67 1.72
N LYS A 76 -3.58 3.96 2.66
CA LYS A 76 -2.14 3.69 2.60
C LYS A 76 -1.76 2.86 1.37
N CYS A 77 -2.54 1.86 0.96
CA CYS A 77 -2.33 1.14 -0.30
C CYS A 77 -2.25 2.09 -1.50
N LEU A 78 -3.19 3.02 -1.61
CA LEU A 78 -3.22 4.00 -2.70
C LEU A 78 -2.05 4.99 -2.63
N ASN A 79 -1.74 5.48 -1.42
CA ASN A 79 -0.67 6.46 -1.21
C ASN A 79 0.72 5.89 -1.51
N VAL A 80 0.95 4.59 -1.28
CA VAL A 80 2.21 3.92 -1.69
C VAL A 80 2.21 3.50 -3.15
N GLY A 81 1.13 3.76 -3.90
CA GLY A 81 1.07 3.57 -5.35
C GLY A 81 0.39 2.29 -5.84
N MET A 82 -0.36 1.56 -5.00
CA MET A 82 -1.10 0.38 -5.47
C MET A 82 -2.22 0.81 -6.44
N ARG A 83 -2.24 0.23 -7.64
CA ARG A 83 -3.19 0.56 -8.71
C ARG A 83 -3.53 -0.66 -9.57
N LEU A 84 -4.71 -0.64 -10.18
CA LEU A 84 -5.02 -1.58 -11.26
C LEU A 84 -4.27 -1.14 -12.53
N GLU A 85 -3.56 -2.08 -13.16
CA GLU A 85 -2.90 -1.84 -14.46
C GLU A 85 -3.90 -1.28 -15.48
N GLY A 86 -3.47 -0.29 -16.27
CA GLY A 86 -4.30 0.34 -17.30
C GLY A 86 -5.43 1.26 -16.80
N THR A 87 -5.60 1.42 -15.48
CA THR A 87 -6.57 2.37 -14.94
C THR A 87 -5.85 3.65 -14.60
N LEU A 88 -6.14 4.74 -15.33
CA LEU A 88 -5.82 6.09 -14.88
C LEU A 88 -6.70 6.41 -13.67
N GLN A 89 -6.40 5.81 -12.52
CA GLN A 89 -6.94 6.25 -11.25
C GLN A 89 -6.30 7.60 -11.00
N THR A 90 -6.94 8.64 -11.52
CA THR A 90 -6.54 10.02 -11.21
C THR A 90 -6.56 10.11 -9.69
N HIS A 91 -5.43 10.48 -9.10
CA HIS A 91 -5.27 10.77 -7.68
C HIS A 91 -6.18 11.93 -7.21
N SER A 92 -7.25 12.25 -7.93
CA SER A 92 -8.21 13.32 -7.69
C SER A 92 -9.63 12.80 -7.46
N ALA A 93 -9.99 11.58 -7.90
CA ALA A 93 -11.36 11.07 -7.73
C ALA A 93 -11.65 10.58 -6.29
N LEU A 94 -10.63 10.13 -5.55
CA LEU A 94 -10.77 9.71 -4.14
C LEU A 94 -10.42 10.83 -3.14
N PHE A 95 -9.67 11.86 -3.57
CA PHE A 95 -9.33 13.01 -2.73
C PHE A 95 -10.43 14.09 -2.67
N ARG A 96 -11.44 14.03 -3.55
CA ARG A 96 -12.57 14.99 -3.51
C ARG A 96 -13.37 14.98 -2.21
N ASN A 97 -13.23 13.96 -1.36
CA ASN A 97 -13.87 13.90 -0.05
C ASN A 97 -12.92 14.18 1.14
N ALA A 98 -11.65 14.49 0.89
CA ALA A 98 -10.67 14.77 1.96
C ALA A 98 -10.15 16.23 1.97
N THR A 99 -10.53 17.08 1.01
CA THR A 99 -9.96 18.44 0.88
C THR A 99 -11.00 19.57 0.92
N PHE A 100 -12.28 19.30 1.21
CA PHE A 100 -13.34 20.33 1.27
C PHE A 100 -13.94 20.62 2.66
N ILE A 101 -13.35 20.14 3.76
CA ILE A 101 -13.83 20.44 5.13
C ILE A 101 -12.68 20.92 6.01
N THR A 102 -12.04 22.04 5.64
CA THR A 102 -11.22 22.83 6.58
C THR A 102 -11.31 24.34 6.30
N ILE A 103 -12.46 24.81 5.78
CA ILE A 103 -12.87 26.21 5.93
C ILE A 103 -14.34 26.22 6.31
N LYS A 104 -14.61 26.02 7.60
CA LYS A 104 -15.56 26.78 8.43
C LYS A 104 -15.35 26.38 9.88
#